data_AF-A0A1M5J957-F1
#
_entry.id   AF-A0A1M5J957-F1
#
_cell.length_a   1.000
_cell.length_b   1.000
_cell.length_c   1.000
_cell.angle_alpha   90.00
_cell.angle_beta   90.00
_cell.angle_gamma   90.00
#
_symmetry.space_group_name_H-M   'P 1'
#
loop_
_entity.id
_entity.type
_entity.pdbx_description
1 polymer ?
#
loop_
_entity_poly.entity_id
_entity_poly.type
_entity_poly.pdbx_seq_one_letter_code
_entity_poly.pdbx_strand_id
1 'polypeptide(L)'
;MSEYIQLIYDRIEFLEFKQDILFLKQPQHKASEFYDLTFNNFLDMKNFTKSFEERIYNGEILSIDNYEKELFDICPSIKSYPSSSILIAKALMNENTFNSLFANYN
;
A
#
# COMPACT_ATOMS: atom_id res chain seq x y z
N MET A 1 7.35 17.05 -16.29
CA MET A 1 8.49 16.80 -15.40
C MET A 1 9.44 15.86 -16.13
N SER A 2 10.77 15.94 -15.95
CA SER A 2 11.69 15.01 -16.61
C SER A 2 11.48 13.58 -16.07
N GLU A 3 11.47 12.56 -16.94
CA GLU A 3 11.32 11.14 -16.55
C GLU A 3 12.38 10.72 -15.52
N TYR A 4 13.60 11.24 -15.64
CA TYR A 4 14.68 10.99 -14.69
C TYR A 4 14.39 11.56 -13.30
N ILE A 5 13.76 12.73 -13.23
CA ILE A 5 13.37 13.36 -11.96
C ILE A 5 12.24 12.55 -11.30
N GLN A 6 11.25 12.10 -12.08
CA GLN A 6 10.17 11.24 -11.58
C GLN A 6 10.73 9.93 -10.99
N LEU A 7 11.67 9.30 -11.69
CA LEU A 7 12.32 8.06 -11.20
C LEU A 7 13.04 8.26 -9.86
N ILE A 8 13.68 9.41 -9.65
CA ILE A 8 14.31 9.73 -8.37
C ILE A 8 13.26 9.85 -7.27
N TYR A 9 12.18 10.58 -7.52
CA TYR A 9 11.09 10.71 -6.54
C TYR A 9 10.48 9.35 -6.19
N ASP A 10 10.17 8.52 -7.19
CA ASP A 10 9.59 7.20 -6.93
C ASP A 10 10.54 6.32 -6.10
N ARG A 11 11.86 6.40 -6.34
CA ARG A 11 12.85 5.68 -5.54
C ARG A 11 12.95 6.19 -4.10
N ILE A 12 12.78 7.49 -3.87
CA ILE A 12 12.75 8.08 -2.53
C ILE A 12 11.50 7.59 -1.79
N GLU A 13 10.33 7.69 -2.42
CA GLU A 13 9.07 7.22 -1.83
C GLU A 13 9.12 5.72 -1.53
N PHE A 14 9.79 4.92 -2.36
CA PHE A 14 9.99 3.49 -2.06
C PHE A 14 10.80 3.26 -0.79
N LEU A 15 11.81 4.09 -0.52
CA LEU A 15 12.60 4.01 0.71
C LEU A 15 11.77 4.45 1.92
N GLU A 16 10.97 5.51 1.79
CA GLU A 16 10.04 5.97 2.82
C GLU A 16 9.00 4.90 3.15
N PHE A 17 8.38 4.31 2.13
CA PHE A 17 7.47 3.18 2.28
C PHE A 17 8.10 2.02 3.07
N LYS A 18 9.35 1.64 2.72
CA LYS A 18 10.05 0.59 3.48
C LYS A 18 10.29 0.98 4.94
N GLN A 19 10.56 2.24 5.24
CA GLN A 19 10.71 2.72 6.61
C GLN A 19 9.39 2.71 7.37
N ASP A 20 8.30 3.19 6.76
CA ASP A 20 6.98 3.20 7.38
C ASP A 20 6.51 1.80 7.74
N ILE A 21 6.66 0.84 6.82
CA ILE A 21 6.36 -0.57 7.10
C ILE A 21 7.21 -1.12 8.25
N LEU A 22 8.49 -0.74 8.35
CA LEU A 22 9.36 -1.14 9.45
C LEU A 22 8.94 -0.55 10.80
N PHE A 23 8.34 0.64 10.83
CA PHE A 23 7.82 1.26 12.05
C PHE A 23 6.43 0.76 12.42
N LEU A 24 5.59 0.47 11.44
CA LEU A 24 4.20 0.05 11.64
C LEU A 24 4.04 -1.44 11.95
N LYS A 25 5.04 -2.28 11.64
CA LYS A 25 5.00 -3.72 11.94
C LYS A 25 4.86 -3.97 13.44
N GLN A 26 4.10 -5.01 13.82
CA GLN A 26 4.06 -5.43 15.21
C GLN A 26 5.37 -6.14 15.60
N PRO A 27 5.84 -6.03 16.87
CA PRO A 27 7.11 -6.59 17.33
C PRO A 27 7.25 -8.11 17.12
N GLN A 28 6.12 -8.81 17.04
CA GLN A 28 6.02 -10.27 16.97
C GLN A 28 6.05 -10.84 15.55
N HIS A 29 5.98 -10.01 14.50
CA HIS A 29 5.99 -10.47 13.12
C HIS A 29 7.36 -10.29 12.46
N LYS A 30 7.77 -11.30 11.68
CA LYS A 30 9.00 -11.21 10.90
C LYS A 30 8.79 -10.24 9.74
N ALA A 31 9.59 -9.18 9.67
CA ALA A 31 9.60 -8.22 8.56
C ALA A 31 10.15 -8.81 7.24
N SER A 32 10.50 -10.09 7.21
CA SER A 32 11.11 -10.76 6.07
C SER A 32 10.25 -10.69 4.81
N GLU A 33 8.92 -10.66 4.95
CA GLU A 33 8.03 -10.61 3.78
C GLU A 33 8.04 -9.26 3.06
N PHE A 34 8.28 -8.17 3.79
CA PHE A 34 8.45 -6.84 3.20
C PHE A 34 9.90 -6.56 2.79
N TYR A 35 10.86 -7.37 3.26
CA TYR A 35 12.27 -7.26 2.86
C TYR A 35 12.44 -7.53 1.36
N ASP A 36 11.77 -8.58 0.88
CA ASP A 36 11.84 -9.05 -0.51
C ASP A 36 11.02 -8.19 -1.50
N LEU A 37 10.27 -7.19 -1.01
CA LEU A 37 9.57 -6.27 -1.89
C LEU A 37 10.55 -5.50 -2.77
N THR A 38 10.35 -5.62 -4.08
CA THR A 38 11.12 -4.90 -5.08
C THR A 38 10.53 -3.52 -5.34
N PHE A 39 11.31 -2.66 -5.99
CA PHE A 39 10.84 -1.35 -6.43
C PHE A 39 9.64 -1.45 -7.39
N ASN A 40 9.61 -2.49 -8.25
CA ASN A 40 8.50 -2.70 -9.17
C ASN A 40 7.23 -3.09 -8.41
N ASN A 41 7.32 -3.99 -7.41
CA ASN A 41 6.17 -4.31 -6.57
C ASN A 41 5.61 -3.06 -5.89
N PHE A 42 6.49 -2.18 -5.40
CA PHE A 42 6.07 -0.90 -4.83
C PHE A 42 5.34 -0.02 -5.85
N LEU A 43 5.88 0.14 -7.06
CA LEU A 43 5.23 0.91 -8.11
C LEU A 43 3.85 0.35 -8.45
N ASP A 44 3.73 -0.97 -8.58
CA ASP A 44 2.45 -1.63 -8.87
C ASP A 44 1.44 -1.39 -7.75
N MET A 45 1.84 -1.53 -6.47
CA MET A 45 0.98 -1.27 -5.32
C MET A 45 0.60 0.21 -5.17
N LYS A 46 1.52 1.14 -5.46
CA LYS A 46 1.29 2.59 -5.46
C LYS A 46 0.27 2.97 -6.54
N ASN A 47 0.49 2.52 -7.77
CA ASN A 47 -0.41 2.79 -8.89
C ASN A 47 -1.80 2.19 -8.66
N PHE A 48 -1.85 0.97 -8.13
CA PHE A 48 -3.09 0.33 -7.71
C PHE A 48 -3.82 1.14 -6.65
N THR A 49 -3.14 1.50 -5.56
CA THR A 49 -3.77 2.22 -4.44
C THR A 49 -4.34 3.54 -4.94
N LYS A 50 -3.57 4.29 -5.75
CA LYS A 50 -4.05 5.52 -6.36
C LYS A 50 -5.29 5.30 -7.25
N SER A 51 -5.28 4.27 -8.09
CA SER A 51 -6.43 3.95 -8.94
C SER A 51 -7.67 3.54 -8.12
N PHE A 52 -7.47 2.82 -7.02
CA PHE A 52 -8.53 2.45 -6.09
C PHE A 52 -9.15 3.68 -5.41
N GLU A 53 -8.32 4.64 -5.00
CA GLU A 53 -8.80 5.92 -4.45
C GLU A 53 -9.57 6.75 -5.48
N GLU A 54 -9.11 6.79 -6.72
CA GLU A 54 -9.82 7.48 -7.81
C GLU A 54 -11.20 6.87 -8.06
N ARG A 55 -11.33 5.53 -7.98
CA ARG A 55 -12.62 4.84 -8.09
C ARG A 55 -13.58 5.23 -6.96
N ILE A 56 -13.09 5.29 -5.73
CA ILE A 56 -13.87 5.77 -4.58
C ILE A 56 -14.31 7.22 -4.76
N TYR A 57 -13.37 8.09 -5.19
CA TYR A 57 -13.67 9.50 -5.44
C TYR A 57 -14.75 9.68 -6.52
N ASN A 58 -14.75 8.81 -7.54
CA ASN A 58 -15.76 8.79 -8.60
C ASN A 58 -17.10 8.18 -8.16
N GLY A 59 -17.26 7.79 -6.89
CA GLY A 59 -18.51 7.31 -6.31
C GLY A 59 -18.71 5.79 -6.37
N GLU A 60 -17.67 5.02 -6.70
CA GLU A 60 -17.75 3.55 -6.63
C GLU A 60 -17.80 3.09 -5.17
N ILE A 61 -18.74 2.19 -4.86
CA ILE A 61 -18.89 1.63 -3.51
C ILE A 61 -17.92 0.46 -3.36
N LEU A 62 -16.74 0.75 -2.79
CA LEU A 62 -15.69 -0.23 -2.55
C LEU A 62 -15.48 -0.45 -1.05
N SER A 63 -15.19 -1.70 -0.69
CA SER A 63 -14.94 -2.14 0.68
C SER A 63 -13.48 -2.52 0.92
N ILE A 64 -13.12 -2.75 2.18
CA ILE A 64 -11.81 -3.29 2.57
C ILE A 64 -11.54 -4.61 1.85
N ASP A 65 -12.55 -5.50 1.75
CA ASP A 65 -12.40 -6.80 1.09
C ASP A 65 -12.08 -6.65 -0.40
N ASN A 66 -12.62 -5.62 -1.06
CA ASN A 66 -12.27 -5.30 -2.44
C ASN A 66 -10.81 -4.88 -2.55
N TYR A 67 -10.37 -3.98 -1.65
CA TYR A 67 -8.99 -3.52 -1.62
C TYR A 67 -8.02 -4.67 -1.38
N GLU A 68 -8.29 -5.51 -0.37
CA GLU A 68 -7.45 -6.67 -0.04
C GLU A 68 -7.31 -7.64 -1.19
N LYS A 69 -8.43 -8.02 -1.80
CA LYS A 69 -8.43 -8.99 -2.89
C LYS A 69 -7.63 -8.49 -4.08
N GLU A 70 -7.90 -7.27 -4.53
CA GLU A 70 -7.20 -6.68 -5.67
C GLU A 70 -5.71 -6.44 -5.37
N LEU A 71 -5.37 -5.98 -4.15
CA LEU A 71 -3.99 -5.80 -3.73
C LEU A 71 -3.20 -7.12 -3.75
N PHE A 72 -3.79 -8.22 -3.26
CA PHE A 72 -3.13 -9.52 -3.23
C PHE A 72 -3.03 -10.18 -4.61
N ASP A 73 -3.90 -9.82 -5.56
CA ASP A 73 -3.74 -10.24 -6.95
C ASP A 73 -2.52 -9.54 -7.60
N ILE A 74 -2.22 -8.31 -7.19
CA ILE A 74 -1.08 -7.51 -7.70
C ILE A 74 0.23 -7.90 -7.01
N CYS A 75 0.20 -8.06 -5.70
CA CYS A 75 1.36 -8.46 -4.91
C CYS A 75 1.00 -9.64 -4.01
N PRO A 76 1.08 -10.89 -4.53
CA PRO A 76 0.71 -12.07 -3.75
C PRO A 76 1.63 -12.32 -2.53
N SER A 77 2.88 -11.86 -2.60
CA SER A 77 3.91 -12.12 -1.59
C SER A 77 3.61 -11.50 -0.22
N ILE A 78 2.82 -10.43 -0.17
CA ILE A 78 2.45 -9.77 1.11
C ILE A 78 1.24 -10.42 1.78
N LYS A 79 0.55 -11.35 1.12
CA LYS A 79 -0.65 -12.03 1.64
C LYS A 79 -0.35 -12.88 2.88
N SER A 80 0.86 -13.41 2.99
CA SER A 80 1.29 -14.23 4.13
C SER A 80 1.51 -13.42 5.41
N TYR A 81 1.64 -12.10 5.31
CA TYR A 81 1.81 -11.22 6.45
C TYR A 81 0.44 -10.73 6.97
N PRO A 82 0.09 -10.99 8.25
CA PRO A 82 -1.17 -10.54 8.83
C PRO A 82 -1.32 -9.01 8.79
N SER A 83 -2.48 -8.52 8.38
CA SER A 83 -2.78 -7.07 8.29
C SER A 83 -1.88 -6.32 7.30
N SER A 84 -1.26 -7.01 6.33
CA SER A 84 -0.41 -6.37 5.32
C SER A 84 -1.17 -5.32 4.50
N SER A 85 -2.40 -5.64 4.13
CA SER A 85 -3.33 -4.72 3.44
C SER A 85 -3.53 -3.40 4.18
N ILE A 86 -3.75 -3.46 5.49
CA ILE A 86 -3.91 -2.28 6.35
C ILE A 86 -2.61 -1.47 6.39
N LEU A 87 -1.46 -2.14 6.50
CA LEU A 87 -0.16 -1.48 6.52
C LEU A 87 0.12 -0.75 5.20
N ILE A 88 -0.16 -1.40 4.07
CA ILE A 88 0.03 -0.82 2.74
C ILE A 88 -0.94 0.34 2.54
N ALA A 89 -2.21 0.17 2.87
CA ALA A 89 -3.19 1.25 2.80
C ALA A 89 -2.75 2.44 3.66
N LYS A 90 -2.30 2.19 4.90
CA LYS A 90 -1.83 3.27 5.78
C LYS A 90 -0.60 4.01 5.25
N ALA A 91 0.29 3.31 4.52
CA ALA A 91 1.50 3.90 3.96
C ALA A 91 1.27 4.62 2.62
N LEU A 92 0.33 4.15 1.79
CA LEU A 92 0.18 4.61 0.39
C LEU A 92 -1.14 5.33 0.09
N MET A 93 -2.18 5.11 0.91
CA MET A 93 -3.51 5.69 0.71
C MET A 93 -3.61 7.05 1.40
N ASN A 94 -4.41 7.96 0.84
CA ASN A 94 -4.73 9.21 1.51
C ASN A 94 -5.45 8.95 2.83
N GLU A 95 -5.11 9.74 3.85
CA GLU A 95 -5.65 9.61 5.20
C GLU A 95 -7.19 9.66 5.24
N ASN A 96 -7.83 10.50 4.42
CA ASN A 96 -9.30 10.57 4.37
C ASN A 96 -9.91 9.29 3.80
N THR A 97 -9.34 8.77 2.71
CA THR A 97 -9.81 7.52 2.08
C THR A 97 -9.59 6.34 3.01
N PHE A 98 -8.40 6.27 3.63
CA PHE A 98 -8.06 5.27 4.62
C PHE A 98 -9.04 5.30 5.79
N ASN A 99 -9.26 6.46 6.41
CA ASN A 99 -10.19 6.60 7.53
C ASN A 99 -11.62 6.23 7.15
N SER A 100 -12.06 6.54 5.92
CA SER A 100 -13.39 6.15 5.43
C SER A 100 -13.53 4.63 5.27
N LEU A 101 -12.54 3.98 4.65
CA LEU A 101 -12.54 2.53 4.43
C LEU A 101 -12.36 1.73 5.72
N PHE A 102 -11.42 2.15 6.57
CA PHE A 102 -10.98 1.42 7.75
C PHE A 102 -11.55 1.97 9.07
N ALA A 103 -12.56 2.84 9.04
CA ALA A 103 -13.20 3.45 10.23
C ALA A 103 -13.59 2.42 11.31
N ASN A 104 -13.98 1.21 10.90
CA ASN A 104 -14.45 0.15 11.80
C ASN A 104 -13.34 -0.81 12.26
N TYR A 105 -12.07 -0.56 11.92
CA TYR A 105 -10.93 -1.43 12.21
C TYR A 105 -10.07 -1.00 13.42
N ASN A 106 -10.60 -0.11 14.27
CA ASN A 106 -9.98 0.33 15.53
C ASN A 106 -10.29 -0.60 16.70
#